data_AF-A0A3D5YPY6-F1
#
_entry.id   AF-A0A3D5YPY6-F1
#
_cell.length_a   1.000
_cell.length_b   1.000
_cell.length_c   1.000
_cell.angle_alpha   90.00
_cell.angle_beta   90.00
_cell.angle_gamma   90.00
#
_symmetry.space_group_name_H-M   'P 1'
#
loop_
_entity.id
_entity.type
_entity.pdbx_description
1 polymer ?
#
loop_
_entity_poly.entity_id
_entity_poly.type
_entity_poly.pdbx_seq_one_letter_code
_entity_poly.pdbx_strand_id
1 'polypeptide(L)'
;MFKTPSTKPITALGLALAALLATSCSSGSSTSSASSNTMSSYSNWVNSLNTTGYSVTQGSIFLFSNSDCPLFVGIFGSCFGNNPAAPYIIPQLPIESSFVDPYYAQQLIESTPNGTPTDIIFRLSDHDAMITLVAYPPKGAYFGYQSYVFSTESSNYTSSDPLQVISPDPARYEIFGSIGNNINNTIIQNNYMTPWNGNMIMYITTSNQTLANDLISQATASGINPNSIFIEPIGANVKTGNGREADDLVNLIRYAIPQDASAGNAWLNNVASNVVVYKVSNPNLSVTKYPTNQYTSRIGATELQLQTQLDELAGLLQAWLMAQTPSQTITSKTMEHTTIDIDGIPHGLVGSDCIAKGTICAGDNQDTSTYAFSPKITLGESNTLFLAGVNHNLLNNSSYISLDVYNATDSAGVASSSQTNPNAVGFNSGVLTGSAQAVLEELNLYAQASPELKLALPNLYVALVSKTCSIAPNYCINLNGNTLIPANTPINMYERSYIKPGTTTGANPNIMLFPRVIGSGV
;
A
#
# COMPACT_ATOMS: atom_id res chain seq x y z
N MET A 1 43.29 12.72 58.38
CA MET A 1 44.58 12.36 57.77
C MET A 1 44.45 12.61 56.28
N PHE A 2 44.99 13.67 55.70
CA PHE A 2 46.42 13.95 55.42
C PHE A 2 47.00 13.22 54.20
N LYS A 3 46.85 13.82 53.01
CA LYS A 3 47.99 14.28 52.17
C LYS A 3 47.53 15.24 51.06
N THR A 4 48.39 16.21 50.75
CA THR A 4 48.27 17.38 49.84
C THR A 4 49.69 17.89 49.54
N PRO A 5 49.98 18.92 48.72
CA PRO A 5 49.31 19.54 47.55
C PRO A 5 50.29 19.70 46.33
N SER A 6 50.13 20.76 45.52
CA SER A 6 51.07 21.44 44.56
C SER A 6 50.69 21.27 43.07
N THR A 7 50.76 22.27 42.15
CA THR A 7 51.42 23.61 42.10
C THR A 7 50.48 24.81 41.72
N LYS A 8 51.03 26.04 41.60
CA LYS A 8 50.42 27.37 41.25
C LYS A 8 50.78 27.79 39.78
N PRO A 9 50.51 29.02 39.21
CA PRO A 9 49.78 30.26 39.63
C PRO A 9 48.64 30.70 38.63
N ILE A 10 47.74 31.71 38.81
CA ILE A 10 47.80 33.20 39.07
C ILE A 10 48.47 33.97 37.89
N THR A 11 47.94 35.04 37.22
CA THR A 11 47.28 36.32 37.65
C THR A 11 46.54 37.07 36.49
N ALA A 12 45.51 37.90 36.78
CA ALA A 12 44.90 39.04 36.01
C ALA A 12 44.40 38.82 34.54
N LEU A 13 43.25 39.32 34.04
CA LEU A 13 42.39 40.53 34.23
C LEU A 13 42.84 41.80 33.48
N GLY A 14 42.05 42.25 32.48
CA GLY A 14 42.18 43.56 31.82
C GLY A 14 41.16 43.79 30.69
N LEU A 15 40.26 44.77 30.85
CA LEU A 15 39.37 45.24 29.78
C LEU A 15 40.01 46.36 28.97
N ALA A 16 39.70 46.43 27.68
CA ALA A 16 39.69 47.67 26.90
C ALA A 16 38.59 47.60 25.84
N LEU A 17 37.73 48.62 25.76
CA LEU A 17 36.67 48.76 24.76
C LEU A 17 37.00 49.95 23.86
N ALA A 18 36.84 49.81 22.54
CA ALA A 18 36.94 50.91 21.59
C ALA A 18 35.92 50.71 20.46
N ALA A 19 35.19 51.77 20.12
CA ALA A 19 34.15 51.76 19.07
C ALA A 19 34.46 52.82 18.01
N LEU A 20 33.98 52.62 16.78
CA LEU A 20 34.13 53.56 15.66
C LEU A 20 32.95 53.46 14.68
N LEU A 21 32.64 54.58 14.02
CA LEU A 21 31.48 54.78 13.15
C LEU A 21 31.88 55.70 11.97
N ALA A 22 31.39 55.53 10.74
CA ALA A 22 30.60 54.42 10.19
C ALA A 22 31.22 53.95 8.83
N THR A 23 30.61 53.93 7.63
CA THR A 23 29.33 54.43 7.08
C THR A 23 28.72 53.43 6.08
N SER A 24 27.43 53.64 5.76
CA SER A 24 26.64 52.96 4.75
C SER A 24 27.35 52.60 3.43
N CYS A 25 27.12 51.37 2.96
CA CYS A 25 26.83 51.12 1.55
C CYS A 25 25.69 50.08 1.47
N SER A 26 24.63 50.37 0.71
CA SER A 26 23.38 49.60 0.74
C SER A 26 23.32 48.50 -0.34
N SER A 27 23.23 47.24 0.09
CA SER A 27 22.75 46.14 -0.74
C SER A 27 21.66 45.38 0.03
N GLY A 28 20.40 45.67 -0.32
CA GLY A 28 19.24 45.03 0.29
C GLY A 28 19.07 43.60 -0.21
N SER A 29 19.85 42.66 0.32
CA SER A 29 19.53 41.24 0.26
C SER A 29 18.34 40.98 1.19
N SER A 30 17.14 41.21 0.68
CA SER A 30 15.92 40.65 1.25
C SER A 30 16.04 39.13 1.16
N THR A 31 16.48 38.50 2.24
CA THR A 31 16.28 37.07 2.46
C THR A 31 14.79 36.84 2.51
N SER A 32 14.22 36.46 1.37
CA SER A 32 12.88 35.90 1.31
C SER A 32 12.81 34.77 2.32
N SER A 33 11.95 34.93 3.32
CA SER A 33 11.64 33.86 4.25
C SER A 33 11.17 32.67 3.43
N ALA A 34 11.96 31.58 3.42
CA ALA A 34 11.55 30.35 2.78
C ALA A 34 10.21 29.94 3.40
N SER A 35 9.15 29.91 2.58
CA SER A 35 7.83 29.45 3.02
C SER A 35 8.01 28.03 3.56
N SER A 36 7.76 27.86 4.86
CA SER A 36 8.13 26.63 5.57
C SER A 36 7.25 25.48 5.12
N ASN A 37 7.71 24.71 4.14
CA ASN A 37 7.06 23.50 3.60
C ASN A 37 6.91 22.45 4.71
N THR A 38 5.83 22.60 5.47
CA THR A 38 5.53 21.88 6.71
C THR A 38 4.02 21.66 6.80
N MET A 39 3.60 20.65 7.56
CA MET A 39 2.19 20.34 7.76
C MET A 39 1.40 21.58 8.19
N SER A 40 1.91 22.34 9.16
CA SER A 40 1.29 23.56 9.66
C SER A 40 1.03 24.61 8.56
N SER A 41 1.95 24.82 7.62
CA SER A 41 1.74 25.79 6.54
C SER A 41 0.68 25.33 5.54
N TYR A 42 0.66 24.03 5.21
CA TYR A 42 -0.34 23.47 4.30
C TYR A 42 -1.74 23.46 4.98
N SER A 43 -1.83 23.03 6.24
CA SER A 43 -3.05 23.12 7.05
C SER A 43 -3.54 24.56 7.22
N ASN A 44 -2.65 25.53 7.45
CA ASN A 44 -3.02 26.95 7.55
C ASN A 44 -3.62 27.46 6.23
N TRP A 45 -3.06 27.06 5.07
CA TRP A 45 -3.65 27.36 3.78
C TRP A 45 -5.03 26.71 3.62
N VAL A 46 -5.18 25.40 3.85
CA VAL A 46 -6.48 24.72 3.71
C VAL A 46 -7.54 25.39 4.60
N ASN A 47 -7.24 25.64 5.87
CA ASN A 47 -8.15 26.33 6.78
C ASN A 47 -8.48 27.78 6.36
N SER A 48 -7.60 28.46 5.61
CA SER A 48 -7.85 29.82 5.13
C SER A 48 -8.92 29.89 4.03
N LEU A 49 -9.22 28.78 3.34
CA LEU A 49 -10.25 28.73 2.28
C LEU A 49 -11.67 29.01 2.84
N ASN A 50 -11.90 28.80 4.14
CA ASN A 50 -13.12 29.27 4.83
C ASN A 50 -13.36 30.79 4.69
N THR A 51 -12.34 31.57 4.32
CA THR A 51 -12.45 33.02 4.05
C THR A 51 -12.63 33.35 2.56
N THR A 52 -12.44 32.38 1.66
CA THR A 52 -12.54 32.56 0.19
C THR A 52 -13.79 31.89 -0.41
N GLY A 53 -14.81 31.61 0.41
CA GLY A 53 -16.12 31.10 -0.03
C GLY A 53 -16.26 29.58 -0.05
N TYR A 54 -15.30 28.86 0.54
CA TYR A 54 -15.37 27.42 0.77
C TYR A 54 -15.94 27.12 2.17
N SER A 55 -16.44 25.89 2.35
CA SER A 55 -16.52 25.22 3.65
C SER A 55 -15.33 24.28 3.78
N VAL A 56 -14.69 24.25 4.94
CA VAL A 56 -13.54 23.39 5.23
C VAL A 56 -13.67 22.76 6.60
N THR A 57 -13.71 21.43 6.63
CA THR A 57 -13.79 20.64 7.85
C THR A 57 -12.64 19.64 7.88
N GLN A 58 -11.89 19.60 8.98
CA GLN A 58 -10.81 18.62 9.16
C GLN A 58 -11.38 17.26 9.60
N GLY A 59 -10.89 16.18 9.00
CA GLY A 59 -11.19 14.81 9.37
C GLY A 59 -10.14 14.19 10.31
N SER A 60 -10.10 12.86 10.33
CA SER A 60 -9.17 12.05 11.13
C SER A 60 -8.52 10.96 10.27
N ILE A 61 -7.66 10.12 10.87
CA ILE A 61 -6.92 9.06 10.17
C ILE A 61 -7.05 7.76 10.97
N PHE A 62 -7.56 6.71 10.33
CA PHE A 62 -7.55 5.36 10.87
C PHE A 62 -6.28 4.62 10.43
N LEU A 63 -5.60 3.93 11.35
CA LEU A 63 -4.43 3.11 11.05
C LEU A 63 -4.81 1.63 11.19
N PHE A 64 -5.16 1.00 10.08
CA PHE A 64 -5.69 -0.37 10.06
C PHE A 64 -4.65 -1.37 10.55
N SER A 65 -5.01 -2.16 11.57
CA SER A 65 -4.20 -3.16 12.21
C SER A 65 -4.90 -4.52 12.30
N ASN A 66 -4.14 -5.57 12.61
CA ASN A 66 -4.70 -6.91 12.82
C ASN A 66 -5.68 -6.99 14.02
N SER A 67 -5.63 -6.04 14.95
CA SER A 67 -6.59 -5.93 16.06
C SER A 67 -7.99 -5.52 15.59
N ASP A 68 -8.10 -4.94 14.40
CA ASP A 68 -9.35 -4.39 13.87
C ASP A 68 -10.11 -5.42 13.01
N CYS A 69 -9.41 -6.46 12.52
CA CYS A 69 -10.02 -7.56 11.75
C CYS A 69 -11.31 -8.13 12.38
N PRO A 70 -11.43 -8.37 13.71
CA PRO A 70 -12.67 -8.88 14.30
C PRO A 70 -13.89 -7.97 14.10
N LEU A 71 -13.70 -6.64 14.04
CA LEU A 71 -14.78 -5.69 13.74
C LEU A 71 -15.16 -5.78 12.25
N PHE A 72 -14.17 -5.69 11.36
CA PHE A 72 -14.41 -5.74 9.91
C PHE A 72 -14.99 -7.08 9.45
N VAL A 73 -14.56 -8.20 10.05
CA VAL A 73 -15.15 -9.53 9.82
C VAL A 73 -16.57 -9.63 10.38
N GLY A 74 -16.86 -8.96 11.50
CA GLY A 74 -18.22 -8.86 12.05
C GLY A 74 -19.20 -8.06 11.18
N ILE A 75 -18.70 -7.11 10.38
CA ILE A 75 -19.50 -6.24 9.49
C ILE A 75 -19.57 -6.81 8.07
N PHE A 76 -18.42 -7.16 7.48
CA PHE A 76 -18.25 -7.50 6.06
C PHE A 76 -17.96 -8.99 5.81
N GLY A 77 -17.81 -9.81 6.86
CA GLY A 77 -17.34 -11.20 6.73
C GLY A 77 -15.87 -11.35 6.30
N SER A 78 -15.13 -10.24 6.20
CA SER A 78 -13.79 -10.17 5.61
C SER A 78 -12.91 -9.12 6.30
N CYS A 79 -11.62 -9.40 6.40
CA CYS A 79 -10.56 -8.43 6.70
C CYS A 79 -9.79 -8.01 5.43
N PHE A 80 -10.41 -8.19 4.25
CA PHE A 80 -10.01 -7.62 2.95
C PHE A 80 -8.58 -7.95 2.47
N GLY A 81 -7.94 -8.99 3.01
CA GLY A 81 -6.57 -9.35 2.63
C GLY A 81 -5.55 -8.29 3.08
N ASN A 82 -5.75 -7.69 4.26
CA ASN A 82 -4.86 -6.66 4.81
C ASN A 82 -3.40 -7.15 4.89
N ASN A 83 -2.43 -6.35 4.42
CA ASN A 83 -1.03 -6.78 4.44
C ASN A 83 -0.42 -6.67 5.86
N PRO A 84 0.08 -7.75 6.46
CA PRO A 84 0.50 -7.74 7.86
C PRO A 84 1.83 -7.01 8.14
N ALA A 85 2.61 -6.64 7.12
CA ALA A 85 3.86 -5.88 7.25
C ALA A 85 3.79 -4.46 6.67
N ALA A 86 2.64 -4.05 6.14
CA ALA A 86 2.40 -2.73 5.56
C ALA A 86 0.95 -2.32 5.85
N PRO A 87 0.63 -1.88 7.08
CA PRO A 87 -0.72 -1.50 7.49
C PRO A 87 -1.27 -0.37 6.62
N TYR A 88 -2.58 -0.38 6.41
CA TYR A 88 -3.26 0.64 5.62
C TYR A 88 -3.57 1.86 6.48
N ILE A 89 -3.30 3.03 5.91
CA ILE A 89 -3.64 4.33 6.49
C ILE A 89 -4.87 4.82 5.73
N ILE A 90 -5.97 5.01 6.43
CA ILE A 90 -7.29 5.21 5.84
C ILE A 90 -7.81 6.58 6.28
N PRO A 91 -7.83 7.60 5.40
CA PRO A 91 -8.39 8.90 5.72
C PRO A 91 -9.88 8.79 6.06
N GLN A 92 -10.27 9.37 7.21
CA GLN A 92 -11.66 9.43 7.64
C GLN A 92 -12.21 10.83 7.38
N LEU A 93 -13.23 10.94 6.53
CA LEU A 93 -13.81 12.22 6.16
C LEU A 93 -14.88 12.66 7.17
N PRO A 94 -15.03 13.98 7.39
CA PRO A 94 -16.17 14.55 8.11
C PRO A 94 -17.50 14.17 7.44
N ILE A 95 -18.39 13.58 8.24
CA ILE A 95 -19.70 13.10 7.77
C ILE A 95 -20.60 14.29 7.39
N GLU A 96 -20.66 15.31 8.23
CA GLU A 96 -21.44 16.53 8.04
C GLU A 96 -22.94 16.26 7.76
N SER A 97 -23.36 16.35 6.50
CA SER A 97 -24.73 16.07 6.00
C SER A 97 -24.77 14.92 4.98
N SER A 98 -23.65 14.22 4.79
CA SER A 98 -23.56 13.02 3.95
C SER A 98 -24.30 11.84 4.60
N PHE A 99 -24.99 11.04 3.79
CA PHE A 99 -25.63 9.81 4.25
C PHE A 99 -24.61 8.82 4.82
N VAL A 100 -24.88 8.31 6.03
CA VAL A 100 -24.17 7.20 6.65
C VAL A 100 -24.97 5.92 6.43
N ASP A 101 -24.32 4.87 5.95
CA ASP A 101 -24.96 3.56 5.82
C ASP A 101 -25.19 2.91 7.20
N PRO A 102 -26.44 2.57 7.58
CA PRO A 102 -26.74 2.03 8.90
C PRO A 102 -26.29 0.58 9.12
N TYR A 103 -25.95 -0.15 8.06
CA TYR A 103 -25.53 -1.55 8.17
C TYR A 103 -24.04 -1.70 8.44
N TYR A 104 -23.18 -0.82 7.87
CA TYR A 104 -21.73 -0.90 8.03
C TYR A 104 -21.08 0.42 8.49
N ALA A 105 -21.25 1.52 7.76
CA ALA A 105 -20.59 2.80 8.04
C ALA A 105 -20.89 3.32 9.46
N GLN A 106 -22.15 3.21 9.91
CA GLN A 106 -22.58 3.60 11.27
C GLN A 106 -21.81 2.91 12.41
N GLN A 107 -21.13 1.77 12.16
CA GLN A 107 -20.29 1.06 13.13
C GLN A 107 -18.81 1.48 13.08
N LEU A 108 -18.43 2.29 12.09
CA LEU A 108 -17.07 2.74 11.78
C LEU A 108 -16.86 4.25 12.06
N ILE A 109 -17.91 4.94 12.54
CA ILE A 109 -17.83 6.35 12.95
C ILE A 109 -16.89 6.51 14.14
N GLU A 110 -15.85 7.31 13.95
CA GLU A 110 -15.02 7.86 15.02
C GLU A 110 -15.27 9.37 15.16
N SER A 111 -14.37 10.08 15.84
CA SER A 111 -14.43 11.55 15.90
C SER A 111 -13.04 12.16 16.04
N THR A 112 -12.86 13.35 15.46
CA THR A 112 -11.66 14.16 15.67
C THR A 112 -11.53 14.56 17.16
N PRO A 113 -10.34 14.99 17.62
CA PRO A 113 -10.17 15.52 18.98
C PRO A 113 -11.07 16.71 19.36
N ASN A 114 -11.69 17.36 18.37
CA ASN A 114 -12.64 18.47 18.55
C ASN A 114 -14.12 18.01 18.53
N GLY A 115 -14.39 16.71 18.40
CA GLY A 115 -15.75 16.15 18.37
C GLY A 115 -16.45 16.17 17.01
N THR A 116 -15.72 16.43 15.91
CA THR A 116 -16.29 16.27 14.55
C THR A 116 -16.43 14.78 14.23
N PRO A 117 -17.61 14.25 13.91
CA PRO A 117 -17.79 12.85 13.56
C PRO A 117 -17.22 12.56 12.16
N THR A 118 -16.51 11.44 12.05
CA THR A 118 -15.70 11.07 10.88
C THR A 118 -15.82 9.58 10.56
N ASP A 119 -15.74 9.21 9.28
CA ASP A 119 -15.91 7.83 8.81
C ASP A 119 -14.91 7.48 7.69
N ILE A 120 -14.44 6.24 7.64
CA ILE A 120 -13.61 5.72 6.54
C ILE A 120 -14.43 5.47 5.27
N ILE A 121 -15.74 5.23 5.41
CA ILE A 121 -16.71 5.15 4.32
C ILE A 121 -17.31 6.54 4.15
N PHE A 122 -16.99 7.20 3.04
CA PHE A 122 -17.41 8.58 2.80
C PHE A 122 -18.04 8.76 1.43
N ARG A 123 -18.67 9.92 1.23
CA ARG A 123 -19.28 10.31 -0.05
C ARG A 123 -18.89 11.76 -0.37
N LEU A 124 -18.79 12.05 -1.66
CA LEU A 124 -18.42 13.37 -2.19
C LEU A 124 -19.42 13.74 -3.28
N SER A 125 -20.02 14.93 -3.18
CA SER A 125 -20.76 15.55 -4.28
C SER A 125 -19.82 16.25 -5.27
N ASP A 126 -20.37 16.70 -6.40
CA ASP A 126 -19.61 17.45 -7.41
C ASP A 126 -19.15 18.85 -6.97
N HIS A 127 -19.45 19.25 -5.72
CA HIS A 127 -18.95 20.47 -5.09
C HIS A 127 -17.91 20.19 -3.99
N ASP A 128 -17.60 18.93 -3.71
CA ASP A 128 -16.71 18.50 -2.63
C ASP A 128 -15.37 17.97 -3.16
N ALA A 129 -14.33 18.14 -2.35
CA ALA A 129 -13.02 17.52 -2.52
C ALA A 129 -12.52 16.97 -1.17
N MET A 130 -11.89 15.81 -1.21
CA MET A 130 -10.97 15.37 -0.16
C MET A 130 -9.60 16.01 -0.45
N ILE A 131 -9.07 16.79 0.49
CA ILE A 131 -7.68 17.25 0.47
C ILE A 131 -6.91 16.46 1.52
N THR A 132 -5.96 15.63 1.08
CA THR A 132 -5.09 14.86 1.98
C THR A 132 -3.68 15.45 1.96
N LEU A 133 -3.21 15.91 3.11
CA LEU A 133 -1.86 16.40 3.33
C LEU A 133 -1.00 15.27 3.90
N VAL A 134 0.19 15.04 3.34
CA VAL A 134 1.13 14.03 3.80
C VAL A 134 2.52 14.64 3.97
N ALA A 135 3.04 14.64 5.19
CA ALA A 135 4.46 14.76 5.46
C ALA A 135 5.10 13.40 5.16
N TYR A 136 5.67 13.24 3.97
CA TYR A 136 6.02 11.95 3.38
C TYR A 136 6.95 11.13 4.29
N PRO A 137 6.77 9.80 4.38
CA PRO A 137 7.55 8.98 5.31
C PRO A 137 9.05 8.97 5.02
N PRO A 138 9.86 8.44 5.98
CA PRO A 138 11.22 7.99 5.68
C PRO A 138 11.24 7.10 4.44
N LYS A 139 12.35 7.10 3.70
CA LYS A 139 12.44 6.33 2.45
C LYS A 139 12.07 4.85 2.66
N GLY A 140 11.12 4.35 1.86
CA GLY A 140 10.74 2.94 1.79
C GLY A 140 10.87 2.38 0.37
N ALA A 141 10.44 1.13 0.17
CA ALA A 141 10.38 0.52 -1.15
C ALA A 141 9.18 1.01 -1.97
N TYR A 142 8.10 1.40 -1.28
CA TYR A 142 6.85 1.83 -1.89
C TYR A 142 6.05 2.78 -1.00
N PHE A 143 5.39 3.73 -1.63
CA PHE A 143 4.25 4.48 -1.08
C PHE A 143 3.20 4.63 -2.18
N GLY A 144 1.91 4.51 -1.85
CA GLY A 144 0.82 4.75 -2.79
C GLY A 144 -0.45 5.29 -2.13
N TYR A 145 -1.27 5.94 -2.95
CA TYR A 145 -2.52 6.61 -2.60
C TYR A 145 -3.59 6.23 -3.64
N GLN A 146 -4.70 5.65 -3.19
CA GLN A 146 -5.79 5.21 -4.06
C GLN A 146 -7.15 5.29 -3.35
N SER A 147 -8.11 5.98 -3.96
CA SER A 147 -9.53 5.90 -3.64
C SER A 147 -10.22 4.80 -4.45
N TYR A 148 -11.25 4.21 -3.86
CA TYR A 148 -12.06 3.13 -4.42
C TYR A 148 -13.54 3.48 -4.31
N VAL A 149 -14.35 3.04 -5.26
CA VAL A 149 -15.78 2.82 -5.00
C VAL A 149 -15.90 1.55 -4.19
N PHE A 150 -16.34 1.68 -2.94
CA PHE A 150 -16.56 0.58 -2.03
C PHE A 150 -17.87 -0.15 -2.34
N SER A 151 -18.98 0.57 -2.46
CA SER A 151 -20.30 -0.01 -2.76
C SER A 151 -21.18 0.89 -3.64
N THR A 152 -22.18 0.30 -4.30
CA THR A 152 -23.16 1.01 -5.15
C THR A 152 -24.52 0.31 -5.17
N GLU A 153 -25.60 1.02 -5.51
CA GLU A 153 -26.97 0.47 -5.59
C GLU A 153 -27.27 -0.37 -6.85
N SER A 154 -26.34 -0.48 -7.81
CA SER A 154 -26.61 -1.10 -9.12
C SER A 154 -25.58 -2.13 -9.54
N SER A 155 -26.05 -3.30 -9.94
CA SER A 155 -25.27 -4.33 -10.63
C SER A 155 -25.99 -4.76 -11.91
N ASN A 156 -25.23 -4.93 -13.00
CA ASN A 156 -25.74 -5.42 -14.29
C ASN A 156 -25.81 -6.96 -14.36
N TYR A 157 -25.39 -7.64 -13.29
CA TYR A 157 -25.32 -9.09 -13.20
C TYR A 157 -26.56 -9.70 -12.53
N THR A 158 -26.61 -11.03 -12.49
CA THR A 158 -27.67 -11.80 -11.81
C THR A 158 -27.17 -12.33 -10.47
N SER A 159 -28.07 -12.60 -9.53
CA SER A 159 -27.74 -13.15 -8.20
C SER A 159 -27.23 -14.60 -8.21
N SER A 160 -27.10 -15.21 -9.41
CA SER A 160 -26.40 -16.47 -9.64
C SER A 160 -24.96 -16.29 -10.16
N ASP A 161 -24.52 -15.06 -10.43
CA ASP A 161 -23.15 -14.77 -10.89
C ASP A 161 -22.22 -14.49 -9.69
N PRO A 162 -21.08 -15.19 -9.55
CA PRO A 162 -20.16 -14.99 -8.42
C PRO A 162 -19.48 -13.62 -8.39
N LEU A 163 -19.58 -12.81 -9.46
CA LEU A 163 -19.07 -11.43 -9.49
C LEU A 163 -20.06 -10.42 -8.87
N GLN A 164 -21.32 -10.82 -8.61
CA GLN A 164 -22.30 -10.02 -7.89
C GLN A 164 -22.22 -10.31 -6.38
N VAL A 165 -21.44 -9.52 -5.66
CA VAL A 165 -21.39 -9.55 -4.19
C VAL A 165 -22.36 -8.52 -3.63
N ILE A 166 -23.28 -8.96 -2.77
CA ILE A 166 -24.19 -8.07 -2.02
C ILE A 166 -23.43 -7.55 -0.80
N SER A 167 -23.51 -6.24 -0.52
CA SER A 167 -22.85 -5.63 0.64
C SER A 167 -23.68 -5.83 1.93
N PRO A 168 -23.21 -5.36 3.10
CA PRO A 168 -24.01 -5.46 4.32
C PRO A 168 -25.33 -4.66 4.29
N ASP A 169 -25.49 -3.63 3.44
CA ASP A 169 -26.82 -3.16 3.04
C ASP A 169 -27.34 -4.06 1.91
N PRO A 170 -28.41 -4.85 2.12
CA PRO A 170 -28.97 -5.72 1.08
C PRO A 170 -29.56 -4.97 -0.13
N ALA A 171 -29.61 -3.63 -0.11
CA ALA A 171 -29.93 -2.80 -1.26
C ALA A 171 -28.69 -2.39 -2.10
N ARG A 172 -27.47 -2.79 -1.71
CA ARG A 172 -26.21 -2.36 -2.32
C ARG A 172 -25.29 -3.55 -2.63
N TYR A 173 -24.38 -3.35 -3.57
CA TYR A 173 -23.40 -4.33 -4.03
C TYR A 173 -21.99 -3.89 -3.64
N GLU A 174 -21.17 -4.83 -3.18
CA GLU A 174 -19.75 -4.58 -2.92
C GLU A 174 -18.98 -4.55 -4.25
N ILE A 175 -18.30 -3.43 -4.50
CA ILE A 175 -17.51 -3.19 -5.71
C ILE A 175 -16.03 -3.23 -5.37
N PHE A 176 -15.61 -2.49 -4.34
CA PHE A 176 -14.21 -2.30 -3.95
C PHE A 176 -13.25 -2.14 -5.15
N GLY A 177 -13.66 -1.30 -6.11
CA GLY A 177 -12.96 -1.06 -7.38
C GLY A 177 -12.26 0.29 -7.36
N SER A 178 -11.01 0.33 -7.82
CA SER A 178 -10.21 1.55 -7.88
C SER A 178 -10.87 2.61 -8.78
N ILE A 179 -10.71 3.90 -8.45
CA ILE A 179 -11.24 4.95 -9.32
C ILE A 179 -10.34 5.24 -10.53
N GLY A 180 -9.09 4.77 -10.53
CA GLY A 180 -8.11 5.00 -11.61
C GLY A 180 -6.76 4.33 -11.33
N ASN A 181 -5.67 4.82 -11.94
CA ASN A 181 -4.32 4.39 -11.57
C ASN A 181 -3.90 4.99 -10.21
N ASN A 182 -3.20 4.21 -9.37
CA ASN A 182 -2.69 4.63 -8.06
C ASN A 182 -1.66 5.77 -8.20
N ILE A 183 -1.72 6.78 -7.32
CA ILE A 183 -0.72 7.85 -7.24
C ILE A 183 0.45 7.38 -6.36
N ASN A 184 1.30 6.53 -6.94
CA ASN A 184 2.44 5.93 -6.24
C ASN A 184 3.70 6.82 -6.23
N ASN A 185 4.67 6.42 -5.40
CA ASN A 185 5.92 7.14 -5.22
C ASN A 185 6.70 7.36 -6.52
N THR A 186 6.55 6.54 -7.57
CA THR A 186 7.21 6.79 -8.85
C THR A 186 6.56 7.95 -9.61
N ILE A 187 5.22 8.05 -9.62
CA ILE A 187 4.52 9.25 -10.14
C ILE A 187 4.94 10.49 -9.36
N ILE A 188 5.02 10.37 -8.03
CA ILE A 188 5.35 11.50 -7.15
C ILE A 188 6.82 11.92 -7.35
N GLN A 189 7.76 10.99 -7.46
CA GLN A 189 9.17 11.26 -7.76
C GLN A 189 9.38 11.86 -9.16
N ASN A 190 8.53 11.55 -10.14
CA ASN A 190 8.61 12.15 -11.47
C ASN A 190 8.25 13.66 -11.49
N ASN A 191 7.44 14.13 -10.54
CA ASN A 191 7.05 15.55 -10.41
C ASN A 191 7.83 16.28 -9.31
N TYR A 192 8.01 15.62 -8.17
CA TYR A 192 8.71 16.08 -6.96
C TYR A 192 9.86 15.11 -6.65
N MET A 193 11.03 15.35 -7.25
CA MET A 193 12.19 14.43 -7.33
C MET A 193 12.56 13.66 -6.04
N THR A 194 12.43 14.29 -4.87
CA THR A 194 12.78 13.71 -3.57
C THR A 194 11.67 13.92 -2.54
N PRO A 195 10.60 13.12 -2.54
CA PRO A 195 9.45 13.33 -1.66
C PRO A 195 9.69 12.80 -0.24
N TRP A 196 10.53 11.77 -0.08
CA TRP A 196 10.82 11.12 1.20
C TRP A 196 11.34 12.07 2.29
N ASN A 197 11.26 11.61 3.54
CA ASN A 197 11.83 12.24 4.73
C ASN A 197 11.19 13.60 5.11
N GLY A 198 9.85 13.66 5.12
CA GLY A 198 9.08 14.76 5.68
C GLY A 198 8.79 15.94 4.73
N ASN A 199 9.06 15.81 3.42
CA ASN A 199 8.53 16.81 2.47
C ASN A 199 7.00 16.71 2.43
N MET A 200 6.34 17.85 2.21
CA MET A 200 4.89 17.90 2.07
C MET A 200 4.45 17.50 0.67
N ILE A 201 3.52 16.56 0.59
CA ILE A 201 2.75 16.20 -0.60
C ILE A 201 1.26 16.45 -0.29
N MET A 202 0.52 16.95 -1.28
CA MET A 202 -0.92 17.21 -1.21
C MET A 202 -1.63 16.40 -2.30
N TYR A 203 -2.69 15.70 -1.92
CA TYR A 203 -3.61 15.03 -2.83
C TYR A 203 -4.95 15.76 -2.82
N ILE A 204 -5.57 15.94 -3.98
CA ILE A 204 -6.91 16.50 -4.15
C ILE A 204 -7.75 15.46 -4.89
N THR A 205 -8.63 14.76 -4.17
CA THR A 205 -9.56 13.78 -4.75
C THR A 205 -10.93 14.43 -4.93
N THR A 206 -11.40 14.58 -6.18
CA THR A 206 -12.71 15.18 -6.51
C THR A 206 -13.16 14.81 -7.93
N SER A 207 -14.47 14.86 -8.21
CA SER A 207 -15.01 14.73 -9.58
C SER A 207 -14.92 16.02 -10.39
N ASN A 208 -14.73 17.17 -9.74
CA ASN A 208 -14.90 18.47 -10.36
C ASN A 208 -13.56 19.14 -10.71
N GLN A 209 -13.26 19.18 -12.01
CA GLN A 209 -12.05 19.80 -12.55
C GLN A 209 -11.98 21.31 -12.30
N THR A 210 -13.11 22.01 -12.23
CA THR A 210 -13.13 23.45 -11.86
C THR A 210 -12.61 23.63 -10.43
N LEU A 211 -13.11 22.80 -9.50
CA LEU A 211 -12.76 22.83 -8.09
C LEU A 211 -11.28 22.48 -7.86
N ALA A 212 -10.78 21.42 -8.49
CA ALA A 212 -9.36 21.05 -8.42
C ALA A 212 -8.43 22.16 -8.96
N ASN A 213 -8.78 22.77 -10.09
CA ASN A 213 -7.99 23.84 -10.70
C ASN A 213 -7.96 25.11 -9.81
N ASP A 214 -9.09 25.49 -9.20
CA ASP A 214 -9.16 26.67 -8.33
C ASP A 214 -8.38 26.44 -7.02
N LEU A 215 -8.50 25.25 -6.42
CA LEU A 215 -7.70 24.86 -5.25
C LEU A 215 -6.19 24.91 -5.53
N ILE A 216 -5.73 24.40 -6.67
CA ILE A 216 -4.32 24.48 -7.08
C ILE A 216 -3.88 25.93 -7.30
N SER A 217 -4.74 26.76 -7.90
CA SER A 217 -4.48 28.19 -8.10
C SER A 217 -4.30 28.92 -6.78
N GLN A 218 -5.22 28.73 -5.82
CA GLN A 218 -5.14 29.33 -4.48
C GLN A 218 -3.95 28.79 -3.67
N ALA A 219 -3.63 27.49 -3.76
CA ALA A 219 -2.45 26.91 -3.12
C ALA A 219 -1.15 27.54 -3.65
N THR A 220 -1.01 27.60 -4.98
CA THR A 220 0.17 28.16 -5.65
C THR A 220 0.33 29.65 -5.35
N ALA A 221 -0.77 30.43 -5.37
CA ALA A 221 -0.77 31.83 -4.96
C ALA A 221 -0.40 32.03 -3.48
N SER A 222 -0.65 31.04 -2.63
CA SER A 222 -0.25 31.01 -1.22
C SER A 222 1.17 30.49 -0.98
N GLY A 223 1.94 30.22 -2.04
CA GLY A 223 3.34 29.80 -1.97
C GLY A 223 3.56 28.30 -1.72
N ILE A 224 2.52 27.47 -1.88
CA ILE A 224 2.66 26.00 -1.96
C ILE A 224 3.29 25.64 -3.31
N ASN A 225 4.22 24.70 -3.33
CA ASN A 225 4.85 24.24 -4.56
C ASN A 225 3.85 23.41 -5.40
N PRO A 226 3.54 23.79 -6.65
CA PRO A 226 2.60 23.04 -7.48
C PRO A 226 3.07 21.61 -7.79
N ASN A 227 4.38 21.35 -7.81
CA ASN A 227 4.92 20.02 -8.04
C ASN A 227 4.66 19.03 -6.89
N SER A 228 4.31 19.51 -5.69
CA SER A 228 3.87 18.65 -4.58
C SER A 228 2.35 18.46 -4.51
N ILE A 229 1.58 19.02 -5.45
CA ILE A 229 0.12 18.81 -5.52
C ILE A 229 -0.20 17.78 -6.62
N PHE A 230 -1.03 16.80 -6.28
CA PHE A 230 -1.49 15.74 -7.18
C PHE A 230 -3.02 15.67 -7.16
N ILE A 231 -3.64 15.58 -8.33
CA ILE A 231 -5.09 15.37 -8.45
C ILE A 231 -5.33 13.87 -8.57
N GLU A 232 -6.29 13.35 -7.79
CA GLU A 232 -6.92 12.06 -8.03
C GLU A 232 -8.34 12.30 -8.59
N PRO A 233 -8.53 12.24 -9.92
CA PRO A 233 -9.82 12.53 -10.52
C PRO A 233 -10.84 11.44 -10.21
N ILE A 234 -12.02 11.80 -9.71
CA ILE A 234 -13.18 10.89 -9.67
C ILE A 234 -13.84 10.94 -11.06
N GLY A 235 -13.75 9.84 -11.81
CA GLY A 235 -14.26 9.76 -13.18
C GLY A 235 -15.79 9.72 -13.27
N ALA A 236 -16.32 10.07 -14.44
CA ALA A 236 -17.75 10.11 -14.73
C ALA A 236 -18.51 8.78 -14.58
N ASN A 237 -17.83 7.66 -14.35
CA ASN A 237 -18.41 6.36 -14.01
C ASN A 237 -18.88 6.25 -12.55
N VAL A 238 -18.47 7.18 -11.67
CA VAL A 238 -18.83 7.18 -10.24
C VAL A 238 -20.01 8.10 -9.97
N LYS A 239 -20.99 7.63 -9.19
CA LYS A 239 -22.17 8.39 -8.76
C LYS A 239 -21.84 9.29 -7.57
N THR A 240 -21.25 10.44 -7.85
CA THR A 240 -21.01 11.47 -6.82
C THR A 240 -22.31 12.07 -6.27
N GLY A 241 -22.30 12.37 -4.98
CA GLY A 241 -23.40 12.94 -4.21
C GLY A 241 -23.19 12.80 -2.70
N ASN A 242 -24.08 13.39 -1.92
CA ASN A 242 -24.13 13.21 -0.45
C ASN A 242 -25.39 12.46 0.01
N GLY A 243 -26.31 12.12 -0.91
CA GLY A 243 -27.53 11.34 -0.64
C GLY A 243 -27.29 9.82 -0.54
N ARG A 244 -28.37 9.05 -0.39
CA ARG A 244 -28.30 7.57 -0.27
C ARG A 244 -27.88 6.91 -1.59
N GLU A 245 -28.30 7.52 -2.70
CA GLU A 245 -28.20 7.03 -4.07
C GLU A 245 -26.78 7.15 -4.67
N ALA A 246 -25.90 7.86 -3.97
CA ALA A 246 -24.49 8.01 -4.32
C ALA A 246 -23.68 6.75 -3.99
N ASP A 247 -22.56 6.59 -4.69
CA ASP A 247 -21.59 5.53 -4.42
C ASP A 247 -20.84 5.78 -3.10
N ASP A 248 -20.51 4.72 -2.38
CA ASP A 248 -19.61 4.83 -1.22
C ASP A 248 -18.16 4.82 -1.67
N LEU A 249 -17.34 5.66 -1.05
CA LEU A 249 -15.91 5.77 -1.30
C LEU A 249 -15.12 5.37 -0.06
N VAL A 250 -13.94 4.79 -0.28
CA VAL A 250 -12.90 4.60 0.73
C VAL A 250 -11.55 4.96 0.11
N ASN A 251 -10.64 5.56 0.89
CA ASN A 251 -9.28 5.87 0.45
C ASN A 251 -8.26 5.05 1.22
N LEU A 252 -7.33 4.43 0.51
CA LEU A 252 -6.26 3.62 1.08
C LEU A 252 -4.91 4.25 0.72
N ILE A 253 -4.17 4.62 1.76
CA ILE A 253 -2.76 4.97 1.68
C ILE A 253 -1.96 3.78 2.21
N ARG A 254 -0.90 3.39 1.51
CA ARG A 254 -0.02 2.30 1.94
C ARG A 254 1.44 2.70 1.82
N TYR A 255 2.19 2.44 2.88
CA TYR A 255 3.65 2.60 2.97
C TYR A 255 4.25 1.22 3.27
N ALA A 256 5.23 0.79 2.47
CA ALA A 256 5.76 -0.58 2.55
C ALA A 256 7.29 -0.64 2.50
N ILE A 257 7.83 -1.56 3.30
CA ILE A 257 9.26 -1.86 3.48
C ILE A 257 10.10 -0.58 3.67
N PRO A 258 10.02 0.08 4.83
CA PRO A 258 10.93 1.17 5.19
C PRO A 258 12.40 0.74 5.09
N GLN A 259 13.28 1.62 4.61
CA GLN A 259 14.73 1.40 4.59
C GLN A 259 15.32 1.36 6.02
N ASP A 260 14.73 2.13 6.94
CA ASP A 260 14.95 2.04 8.39
C ASP A 260 13.60 1.75 9.06
N ALA A 261 13.43 0.50 9.52
CA ALA A 261 12.19 0.06 10.16
C ALA A 261 11.88 0.80 11.48
N SER A 262 12.88 1.31 12.20
CA SER A 262 12.67 2.12 13.39
C SER A 262 12.09 3.49 13.03
N ALA A 263 12.67 4.14 12.01
CA ALA A 263 12.15 5.40 11.49
C ALA A 263 10.75 5.26 10.87
N GLY A 264 10.51 4.18 10.11
CA GLY A 264 9.20 3.87 9.53
C GLY A 264 8.12 3.64 10.60
N ASN A 265 8.43 2.85 11.63
CA ASN A 265 7.53 2.64 12.76
C ASN A 265 7.31 3.92 13.57
N ALA A 266 8.33 4.75 13.76
CA ALA A 266 8.17 6.05 14.42
C ALA A 266 7.25 7.00 13.63
N TRP A 267 7.28 6.96 12.30
CA TRP A 267 6.38 7.74 11.44
C TRP A 267 4.93 7.21 11.51
N LEU A 268 4.73 5.89 11.47
CA LEU A 268 3.41 5.24 11.62
C LEU A 268 2.80 5.49 13.00
N ASN A 269 3.58 5.38 14.08
CA ASN A 269 3.14 5.65 15.44
C ASN A 269 2.74 7.13 15.68
N ASN A 270 3.03 8.02 14.74
CA ASN A 270 2.64 9.43 14.74
C ASN A 270 1.79 9.81 13.51
N VAL A 271 1.13 8.82 12.87
CA VAL A 271 0.48 9.03 11.55
C VAL A 271 -0.54 10.16 11.54
N ALA A 272 -1.32 10.38 12.61
CA ALA A 272 -2.28 11.48 12.71
C ALA A 272 -1.65 12.90 12.79
N SER A 273 -0.32 12.99 12.92
CA SER A 273 0.45 14.24 12.76
C SER A 273 1.18 14.31 11.41
N ASN A 274 1.39 13.16 10.76
CA ASN A 274 2.09 13.04 9.48
C ASN A 274 1.14 13.01 8.27
N VAL A 275 -0.13 12.67 8.49
CA VAL A 275 -1.21 12.68 7.50
C VAL A 275 -2.38 13.45 8.11
N VAL A 276 -2.91 14.44 7.38
CA VAL A 276 -4.07 15.25 7.81
C VAL A 276 -5.02 15.38 6.62
N VAL A 277 -6.28 15.03 6.81
CA VAL A 277 -7.32 15.09 5.77
C VAL A 277 -8.34 16.19 6.05
N TYR A 278 -8.84 16.82 5.00
CA TYR A 278 -9.93 17.79 5.03
C TYR A 278 -10.99 17.43 3.99
N LYS A 279 -12.26 17.63 4.32
CA LYS A 279 -13.34 17.78 3.32
C LYS A 279 -13.49 19.27 3.04
N VAL A 280 -13.48 19.61 1.76
CA VAL A 280 -13.43 20.99 1.27
C VAL A 280 -14.47 21.18 0.17
N SER A 281 -15.40 22.10 0.37
CA SER A 281 -16.61 22.22 -0.45
C SER A 281 -16.82 23.64 -0.96
N ASN A 282 -17.19 23.81 -2.24
CA ASN A 282 -17.61 25.11 -2.77
C ASN A 282 -18.81 24.98 -3.73
N PRO A 283 -20.05 25.30 -3.28
CA PRO A 283 -21.26 25.20 -4.09
C PRO A 283 -21.37 26.30 -5.17
N ASN A 284 -20.49 27.31 -5.16
CA ASN A 284 -20.53 28.44 -6.10
C ASN A 284 -19.69 28.20 -7.36
N LEU A 285 -18.79 27.20 -7.36
CA LEU A 285 -18.01 26.83 -8.53
C LEU A 285 -18.84 25.95 -9.48
N SER A 286 -18.67 26.15 -10.79
CA SER A 286 -19.31 25.33 -11.81
C SER A 286 -18.78 23.89 -11.80
N VAL A 287 -19.65 22.92 -12.05
CA VAL A 287 -19.25 21.51 -12.16
C VAL A 287 -18.72 21.20 -13.56
N THR A 288 -17.45 20.81 -13.64
CA THR A 288 -16.84 20.22 -14.84
C THR A 288 -16.37 18.82 -14.48
N LYS A 289 -17.09 17.76 -14.85
CA LYS A 289 -16.69 16.38 -14.48
C LYS A 289 -15.49 15.90 -15.29
N TYR A 290 -14.59 15.17 -14.64
CA TYR A 290 -13.60 14.35 -15.33
C TYR A 290 -14.26 13.24 -16.17
N PRO A 291 -13.69 12.83 -17.32
CA PRO A 291 -14.12 11.62 -18.02
C PRO A 291 -13.86 10.37 -17.17
N THR A 292 -14.43 9.23 -17.57
CA THR A 292 -14.05 7.92 -16.99
C THR A 292 -12.55 7.70 -17.11
N ASN A 293 -11.88 7.45 -15.99
CA ASN A 293 -10.42 7.32 -15.95
C ASN A 293 -9.92 6.16 -16.82
N GLN A 294 -8.78 6.38 -17.45
CA GLN A 294 -8.13 5.43 -18.33
C GLN A 294 -6.94 4.75 -17.63
N TYR A 295 -6.79 3.46 -17.87
CA TYR A 295 -5.87 2.58 -17.14
C TYR A 295 -4.61 2.35 -17.98
N THR A 296 -3.44 2.33 -17.34
CA THR A 296 -2.16 2.23 -18.06
C THR A 296 -1.79 0.78 -18.35
N SER A 297 -1.83 0.37 -19.63
CA SER A 297 -1.47 -0.97 -20.08
C SER A 297 -0.11 -1.43 -19.53
N ARG A 298 -0.06 -2.68 -19.05
CA ARG A 298 1.10 -3.24 -18.35
C ARG A 298 2.14 -3.80 -19.32
N ILE A 299 3.42 -3.58 -19.03
CA ILE A 299 4.57 -4.12 -19.78
C ILE A 299 5.50 -4.90 -18.84
N GLY A 300 6.40 -5.72 -19.36
CA GLY A 300 7.33 -6.53 -18.54
C GLY A 300 8.51 -7.07 -19.34
N ALA A 301 9.50 -7.60 -18.62
CA ALA A 301 10.40 -8.60 -19.16
C ALA A 301 9.70 -9.97 -19.07
N THR A 302 9.81 -10.80 -20.11
CA THR A 302 9.27 -12.16 -20.03
C THR A 302 10.12 -13.01 -19.07
N GLU A 303 9.44 -13.81 -18.27
CA GLU A 303 10.03 -14.74 -17.30
C GLU A 303 9.91 -16.19 -17.76
N LEU A 304 9.11 -16.44 -18.81
CA LEU A 304 8.68 -17.76 -19.27
C LEU A 304 9.86 -18.69 -19.64
N GLN A 305 11.04 -18.17 -19.96
CA GLN A 305 12.26 -18.97 -20.16
C GLN A 305 12.75 -19.70 -18.90
N LEU A 306 12.28 -19.34 -17.70
CA LEU A 306 12.62 -20.00 -16.43
C LEU A 306 11.65 -21.13 -16.05
N GLN A 307 10.63 -21.41 -16.87
CA GLN A 307 9.55 -22.32 -16.51
C GLN A 307 10.05 -23.75 -16.20
N THR A 308 10.93 -24.29 -17.05
CA THR A 308 11.51 -25.63 -16.87
C THR A 308 12.27 -25.75 -15.54
N GLN A 309 13.03 -24.71 -15.18
CA GLN A 309 13.85 -24.69 -13.97
C GLN A 309 13.00 -24.46 -12.71
N LEU A 310 11.93 -23.68 -12.79
CA LEU A 310 10.95 -23.54 -11.72
C LEU A 310 10.23 -24.87 -11.44
N ASP A 311 9.84 -25.61 -12.48
CA ASP A 311 9.22 -26.93 -12.32
C ASP A 311 10.21 -27.99 -11.81
N GLU A 312 11.48 -27.95 -12.23
CA GLU A 312 12.53 -28.82 -11.67
C GLU A 312 12.76 -28.52 -10.17
N LEU A 313 12.89 -27.25 -9.80
CA LEU A 313 13.03 -26.81 -8.41
C LEU A 313 11.86 -27.30 -7.55
N ALA A 314 10.63 -27.13 -8.02
CA ALA A 314 9.44 -27.62 -7.34
C ALA A 314 9.41 -29.15 -7.22
N GLY A 315 9.84 -29.87 -8.25
CA GLY A 315 9.96 -31.33 -8.25
C GLY A 315 10.97 -31.86 -7.22
N LEU A 316 12.14 -31.22 -7.10
CA LEU A 316 13.15 -31.57 -6.09
C LEU A 316 12.63 -31.38 -4.66
N LEU A 317 11.95 -30.25 -4.40
CA LEU A 317 11.35 -29.94 -3.10
C LEU A 317 10.19 -30.90 -2.77
N GLN A 318 9.36 -31.25 -3.76
CA GLN A 318 8.27 -32.21 -3.60
C GLN A 318 8.81 -33.61 -3.25
N ALA A 319 9.80 -34.09 -4.00
CA ALA A 319 10.43 -35.39 -3.77
C ALA A 319 11.11 -35.48 -2.38
N TRP A 320 11.77 -34.40 -1.95
CA TRP A 320 12.35 -34.32 -0.61
C TRP A 320 11.29 -34.39 0.48
N LEU A 321 10.20 -33.61 0.34
CA LEU A 321 9.14 -33.56 1.34
C LEU A 321 8.35 -34.88 1.43
N MET A 322 8.15 -35.58 0.30
CA MET A 322 7.62 -36.96 0.28
C MET A 322 8.52 -37.93 1.08
N ALA A 323 9.85 -37.79 0.98
CA ALA A 323 10.79 -38.61 1.74
C ALA A 323 10.78 -38.29 3.24
N GLN A 324 10.58 -37.02 3.64
CA GLN A 324 10.44 -36.64 5.06
C GLN A 324 9.07 -37.01 5.65
N THR A 325 8.02 -37.08 4.84
CA THR A 325 6.64 -37.32 5.30
C THR A 325 5.93 -38.46 4.53
N PRO A 326 6.41 -39.73 4.58
CA PRO A 326 5.90 -40.81 3.73
C PRO A 326 4.43 -41.22 3.97
N SER A 327 3.81 -40.71 5.03
CA SER A 327 2.38 -40.90 5.35
C SER A 327 1.47 -39.78 4.84
N GLN A 328 2.02 -38.75 4.19
CA GLN A 328 1.27 -37.59 3.69
C GLN A 328 1.27 -37.55 2.15
N THR A 329 0.13 -37.18 1.56
CA THR A 329 0.03 -36.92 0.12
C THR A 329 0.57 -35.53 -0.18
N ILE A 330 1.79 -35.45 -0.73
CA ILE A 330 2.43 -34.19 -1.10
C ILE A 330 2.11 -33.85 -2.56
N THR A 331 1.41 -32.75 -2.77
CA THR A 331 1.09 -32.16 -4.07
C THR A 331 1.95 -30.92 -4.33
N SER A 332 2.06 -30.55 -5.61
CA SER A 332 2.64 -29.29 -6.08
C SER A 332 1.61 -28.65 -7.01
N LYS A 333 1.32 -27.35 -6.82
CA LYS A 333 0.40 -26.58 -7.67
C LYS A 333 0.94 -25.18 -7.92
N THR A 334 0.72 -24.69 -9.14
CA THR A 334 0.85 -23.27 -9.47
C THR A 334 -0.18 -22.46 -8.68
N MET A 335 0.18 -21.26 -8.25
CA MET A 335 -0.76 -20.29 -7.68
C MET A 335 -1.68 -19.72 -8.78
N GLU A 336 -2.97 -19.63 -8.48
CA GLU A 336 -3.97 -18.98 -9.34
C GLU A 336 -3.65 -17.50 -9.46
N HIS A 337 -3.92 -16.85 -10.59
CA HIS A 337 -3.47 -15.48 -10.85
C HIS A 337 -4.47 -14.69 -11.70
N THR A 338 -4.42 -13.37 -11.62
CA THR A 338 -5.24 -12.49 -12.47
C THR A 338 -4.56 -12.29 -13.83
N THR A 339 -5.19 -12.74 -14.92
CA THR A 339 -4.71 -12.48 -16.28
C THR A 339 -5.09 -11.07 -16.75
N ILE A 340 -4.42 -10.59 -17.79
CA ILE A 340 -4.84 -9.39 -18.55
C ILE A 340 -5.32 -9.77 -19.95
N ASP A 341 -6.12 -8.91 -20.56
CA ASP A 341 -6.63 -9.07 -21.92
C ASP A 341 -5.60 -8.69 -23.01
N ILE A 342 -6.07 -8.55 -24.25
CA ILE A 342 -5.23 -8.23 -25.42
C ILE A 342 -4.76 -6.76 -25.46
N ASP A 343 -5.46 -5.84 -24.80
CA ASP A 343 -5.12 -4.41 -24.70
C ASP A 343 -4.26 -4.11 -23.45
N GLY A 344 -4.04 -5.13 -22.62
CA GLY A 344 -3.18 -5.10 -21.43
C GLY A 344 -3.92 -4.72 -20.15
N ILE A 345 -5.24 -4.93 -20.10
CA ILE A 345 -6.17 -4.55 -19.04
C ILE A 345 -6.57 -5.82 -18.25
N PRO A 346 -6.45 -5.87 -16.90
CA PRO A 346 -6.83 -7.05 -16.13
C PRO A 346 -8.25 -7.56 -16.36
N HIS A 347 -8.38 -8.84 -16.68
CA HIS A 347 -9.63 -9.40 -17.19
C HIS A 347 -10.62 -9.64 -16.03
N GLY A 348 -11.57 -8.72 -15.84
CA GLY A 348 -12.62 -8.80 -14.82
C GLY A 348 -12.27 -8.21 -13.45
N LEU A 349 -11.07 -7.67 -13.27
CA LEU A 349 -10.63 -7.02 -12.02
C LEU A 349 -9.93 -5.68 -12.33
N VAL A 350 -10.70 -4.74 -12.89
CA VAL A 350 -10.29 -3.36 -13.17
C VAL A 350 -11.37 -2.40 -12.72
N GLY A 351 -10.99 -1.43 -11.90
CA GLY A 351 -11.91 -0.53 -11.22
C GLY A 351 -12.93 0.15 -12.13
N SER A 352 -12.55 0.67 -13.30
CA SER A 352 -13.51 1.26 -14.26
C SER A 352 -14.61 0.30 -14.68
N ASP A 353 -14.26 -0.95 -14.94
CA ASP A 353 -15.16 -2.00 -15.43
C ASP A 353 -16.02 -2.55 -14.30
N CYS A 354 -15.43 -2.77 -13.13
CA CYS A 354 -16.14 -3.19 -11.93
C CYS A 354 -17.19 -2.16 -11.50
N ILE A 355 -16.84 -0.86 -11.52
CA ILE A 355 -17.76 0.24 -11.23
C ILE A 355 -18.85 0.33 -12.30
N ALA A 356 -18.50 0.31 -13.59
CA ALA A 356 -19.45 0.47 -14.68
C ALA A 356 -20.43 -0.71 -14.83
N LYS A 357 -20.07 -1.91 -14.36
CA LYS A 357 -20.90 -3.12 -14.42
C LYS A 357 -21.51 -3.53 -13.08
N GLY A 358 -21.03 -2.96 -11.98
CA GLY A 358 -21.41 -3.30 -10.61
C GLY A 358 -20.98 -4.71 -10.21
N THR A 359 -19.68 -4.99 -10.25
CA THR A 359 -19.08 -6.25 -9.77
C THR A 359 -17.98 -6.01 -8.74
N ILE A 360 -17.72 -7.04 -7.93
CA ILE A 360 -16.54 -7.06 -7.05
C ILE A 360 -15.23 -6.96 -7.85
N CYS A 361 -14.33 -6.10 -7.38
CA CYS A 361 -12.96 -5.91 -7.88
C CYS A 361 -11.90 -6.28 -6.83
N ALA A 362 -12.31 -6.58 -5.59
CA ALA A 362 -11.46 -7.08 -4.50
C ALA A 362 -10.21 -6.20 -4.20
N GLY A 363 -10.32 -4.88 -4.31
CA GLY A 363 -9.19 -3.98 -4.09
C GLY A 363 -8.18 -4.00 -5.23
N ASP A 364 -8.67 -3.96 -6.48
CA ASP A 364 -7.83 -3.89 -7.68
C ASP A 364 -6.92 -2.66 -7.66
N ASN A 365 -5.73 -2.78 -8.22
CA ASN A 365 -4.83 -1.65 -8.39
C ASN A 365 -3.89 -1.90 -9.56
N GLN A 366 -3.31 -0.82 -10.06
CA GLN A 366 -2.50 -0.83 -11.27
C GLN A 366 -1.00 -0.89 -10.99
N ASP A 367 -0.58 -0.84 -9.74
CA ASP A 367 0.82 -0.92 -9.32
C ASP A 367 1.26 -2.30 -8.80
N THR A 368 0.34 -3.23 -8.47
CA THR A 368 0.66 -4.67 -8.34
C THR A 368 0.54 -5.37 -9.70
N SER A 369 1.51 -6.20 -10.11
CA SER A 369 1.49 -6.92 -11.41
C SER A 369 0.32 -7.89 -11.55
N THR A 370 0.03 -8.60 -10.47
CA THR A 370 -1.16 -9.41 -10.20
C THR A 370 -1.14 -9.79 -8.72
N TYR A 371 -2.28 -10.26 -8.21
CA TYR A 371 -2.30 -11.11 -7.02
C TYR A 371 -2.20 -12.56 -7.50
N ALA A 372 -1.15 -13.27 -7.09
CA ALA A 372 -1.11 -14.72 -7.21
C ALA A 372 -1.55 -15.36 -5.88
N PHE A 373 -2.42 -16.36 -5.93
CA PHE A 373 -3.15 -16.92 -4.78
C PHE A 373 -2.89 -18.43 -4.64
N SER A 374 -2.55 -18.90 -3.44
CA SER A 374 -2.56 -20.33 -3.15
C SER A 374 -3.98 -20.90 -2.99
N PRO A 375 -4.17 -22.22 -3.15
CA PRO A 375 -5.31 -22.92 -2.56
C PRO A 375 -5.45 -22.65 -1.06
N LYS A 376 -6.65 -22.89 -0.51
CA LYS A 376 -6.89 -22.88 0.95
C LYS A 376 -6.36 -24.20 1.54
N ILE A 377 -5.35 -24.12 2.40
CA ILE A 377 -4.56 -25.27 2.89
C ILE A 377 -4.64 -25.32 4.42
N THR A 378 -5.02 -26.45 4.99
CA THR A 378 -5.01 -26.64 6.45
C THR A 378 -3.63 -27.14 6.91
N LEU A 379 -2.84 -26.26 7.52
CA LEU A 379 -1.47 -26.58 7.95
C LEU A 379 -1.45 -27.24 9.34
N GLY A 380 -1.09 -28.52 9.40
CA GLY A 380 -0.84 -29.24 10.65
C GLY A 380 0.43 -28.76 11.39
N GLU A 381 0.50 -29.00 12.70
CA GLU A 381 1.56 -28.46 13.57
C GLU A 381 2.99 -28.85 13.15
N SER A 382 3.19 -30.06 12.61
CA SER A 382 4.48 -30.56 12.11
C SER A 382 4.69 -30.33 10.61
N ASN A 383 3.76 -29.67 9.92
CA ASN A 383 3.81 -29.53 8.47
C ASN A 383 4.61 -28.29 8.04
N THR A 384 5.14 -28.38 6.83
CA THR A 384 5.87 -27.31 6.15
C THR A 384 5.40 -27.25 4.70
N LEU A 385 5.11 -26.05 4.22
CA LEU A 385 4.88 -25.75 2.81
C LEU A 385 6.14 -25.11 2.25
N PHE A 386 6.51 -25.44 1.01
CA PHE A 386 7.44 -24.65 0.23
C PHE A 386 6.68 -23.78 -0.77
N LEU A 387 7.16 -22.56 -0.99
CA LEU A 387 6.80 -21.72 -2.13
C LEU A 387 8.07 -21.50 -2.95
N ALA A 388 8.13 -22.08 -4.15
CA ALA A 388 9.19 -21.84 -5.11
C ALA A 388 8.67 -20.90 -6.20
N GLY A 389 9.40 -19.83 -6.53
CA GLY A 389 8.94 -18.83 -7.50
C GLY A 389 10.08 -18.06 -8.16
N VAL A 390 9.73 -17.12 -9.04
CA VAL A 390 10.69 -16.22 -9.71
C VAL A 390 10.87 -14.96 -8.88
N ASN A 391 12.11 -14.54 -8.65
CA ASN A 391 12.40 -13.28 -7.97
C ASN A 391 12.28 -12.12 -8.98
N HIS A 392 11.04 -11.69 -9.25
CA HIS A 392 10.66 -10.66 -10.25
C HIS A 392 11.51 -9.37 -10.20
N ASN A 393 12.08 -9.06 -9.04
CA ASN A 393 13.02 -7.95 -8.83
C ASN A 393 14.24 -8.04 -9.76
N LEU A 394 14.81 -9.24 -9.91
CA LEU A 394 16.06 -9.48 -10.63
C LEU A 394 15.87 -9.49 -12.16
N LEU A 395 14.63 -9.73 -12.62
CA LEU A 395 14.21 -9.56 -14.02
C LEU A 395 13.66 -8.16 -14.30
N ASN A 396 13.75 -7.23 -13.34
CA ASN A 396 13.26 -5.86 -13.44
C ASN A 396 11.75 -5.78 -13.78
N ASN A 397 10.96 -6.68 -13.19
CA ASN A 397 9.50 -6.67 -13.21
C ASN A 397 8.88 -6.06 -11.94
N SER A 398 9.65 -5.89 -10.87
CA SER A 398 9.19 -5.24 -9.62
C SER A 398 10.25 -4.39 -8.93
N SER A 399 9.80 -3.44 -8.11
CA SER A 399 10.58 -2.68 -7.12
C SER A 399 10.66 -3.41 -5.77
N TYR A 400 9.63 -4.19 -5.42
CA TYR A 400 9.66 -5.22 -4.37
C TYR A 400 8.61 -6.31 -4.61
N ILE A 401 8.79 -7.44 -3.94
CA ILE A 401 7.80 -8.54 -3.83
C ILE A 401 7.43 -8.76 -2.35
N SER A 402 6.17 -9.10 -2.07
CA SER A 402 5.72 -9.65 -0.78
C SER A 402 5.07 -11.02 -0.94
N LEU A 403 5.36 -11.90 0.01
CA LEU A 403 4.74 -13.22 0.19
C LEU A 403 3.96 -13.17 1.50
N ASP A 404 2.67 -12.92 1.40
CA ASP A 404 1.79 -12.66 2.53
C ASP A 404 0.97 -13.92 2.86
N VAL A 405 0.85 -14.28 4.14
CA VAL A 405 0.05 -15.42 4.62
C VAL A 405 -1.19 -14.89 5.33
N TYR A 406 -2.34 -15.51 5.06
CA TYR A 406 -3.65 -15.13 5.58
C TYR A 406 -4.36 -16.30 6.26
N ASN A 407 -5.27 -15.99 7.17
CA ASN A 407 -6.35 -16.91 7.55
C ASN A 407 -7.34 -16.94 6.38
N ALA A 408 -7.53 -18.12 5.77
CA ALA A 408 -8.35 -18.27 4.57
C ALA A 408 -9.86 -18.31 4.85
N THR A 409 -10.28 -18.16 6.11
CA THR A 409 -11.69 -18.05 6.51
C THR A 409 -12.20 -16.63 6.26
N ASP A 410 -11.39 -15.63 6.60
CA ASP A 410 -11.75 -14.22 6.73
C ASP A 410 -10.77 -13.27 6.00
N SER A 411 -9.70 -13.79 5.41
CA SER A 411 -8.62 -13.02 4.77
C SER A 411 -7.88 -12.04 5.71
N ALA A 412 -7.83 -12.32 7.02
CA ALA A 412 -6.97 -11.57 7.94
C ALA A 412 -5.49 -11.91 7.71
N GLY A 413 -4.64 -10.89 7.58
CA GLY A 413 -3.19 -11.01 7.38
C GLY A 413 -2.50 -11.55 8.64
N VAL A 414 -1.70 -12.61 8.48
CA VAL A 414 -1.11 -13.38 9.59
C VAL A 414 0.38 -13.08 9.76
N ALA A 415 1.13 -13.24 8.67
CA ALA A 415 2.58 -13.09 8.61
C ALA A 415 3.01 -12.85 7.16
N SER A 416 4.26 -12.43 6.91
CA SER A 416 4.76 -12.20 5.55
C SER A 416 6.27 -12.29 5.45
N SER A 417 6.76 -12.64 4.27
CA SER A 417 8.14 -12.36 3.82
C SER A 417 8.13 -11.33 2.69
N SER A 418 9.29 -10.73 2.38
CA SER A 418 9.42 -9.79 1.27
C SER A 418 10.86 -9.74 0.74
N GLN A 419 11.03 -9.07 -0.40
CA GLN A 419 12.33 -8.78 -0.99
C GLN A 419 12.27 -7.54 -1.89
N THR A 420 13.15 -6.57 -1.66
CA THR A 420 13.29 -5.37 -2.52
C THR A 420 14.20 -5.62 -3.72
N ASN A 421 14.01 -4.83 -4.76
CA ASN A 421 14.94 -4.65 -5.87
C ASN A 421 15.93 -3.52 -5.54
N PRO A 422 17.19 -3.81 -5.17
CA PRO A 422 18.15 -2.77 -4.77
C PRO A 422 18.49 -1.79 -5.91
N ASN A 423 18.32 -2.18 -7.18
CA ASN A 423 18.54 -1.29 -8.32
C ASN A 423 17.38 -0.29 -8.51
N ALA A 424 16.16 -0.67 -8.13
CA ALA A 424 14.98 0.19 -8.24
C ALA A 424 14.78 1.10 -7.02
N VAL A 425 14.93 0.56 -5.80
CA VAL A 425 14.68 1.32 -4.55
C VAL A 425 15.95 1.83 -3.88
N GLY A 426 17.14 1.41 -4.33
CA GLY A 426 18.43 1.86 -3.80
C GLY A 426 18.79 1.31 -2.41
N PHE A 427 18.18 0.19 -1.98
CA PHE A 427 18.57 -0.58 -0.81
C PHE A 427 18.10 -2.03 -0.93
N ASN A 428 18.83 -2.97 -0.32
CA ASN A 428 18.46 -4.38 -0.24
C ASN A 428 17.81 -4.67 1.13
N SER A 429 16.59 -5.19 1.14
CA SER A 429 15.88 -5.65 2.33
C SER A 429 15.02 -6.85 1.98
N GLY A 430 14.97 -7.85 2.86
CA GLY A 430 14.29 -9.13 2.61
C GLY A 430 15.21 -10.35 2.69
N VAL A 431 14.65 -11.53 2.39
CA VAL A 431 15.35 -12.82 2.50
C VAL A 431 15.23 -13.71 1.26
N LEU A 432 14.53 -13.29 0.21
CA LEU A 432 14.18 -14.15 -0.94
C LEU A 432 15.29 -14.19 -2.01
N THR A 433 16.13 -13.16 -2.10
CA THR A 433 17.26 -13.16 -3.05
C THR A 433 18.29 -14.22 -2.69
N GLY A 434 18.48 -15.21 -3.57
CA GLY A 434 19.41 -16.33 -3.40
C GLY A 434 18.89 -17.48 -2.53
N SER A 435 17.67 -17.40 -1.98
CA SER A 435 17.16 -18.43 -1.07
C SER A 435 16.95 -19.78 -1.75
N ALA A 436 16.67 -19.82 -3.06
CA ALA A 436 16.52 -21.08 -3.78
C ALA A 436 17.77 -21.95 -3.73
N GLN A 437 18.97 -21.37 -3.90
CA GLN A 437 20.22 -22.11 -3.76
C GLN A 437 20.47 -22.50 -2.30
N ALA A 438 20.33 -21.57 -1.36
CA ALA A 438 20.61 -21.82 0.05
C ALA A 438 19.72 -22.92 0.65
N VAL A 439 18.43 -22.96 0.28
CA VAL A 439 17.52 -24.05 0.67
C VAL A 439 17.93 -25.37 0.02
N LEU A 440 18.25 -25.41 -1.28
CA LEU A 440 18.74 -26.65 -1.90
C LEU A 440 20.06 -27.15 -1.29
N GLU A 441 20.93 -26.26 -0.81
CA GLU A 441 22.15 -26.63 -0.08
C GLU A 441 21.84 -27.20 1.30
N GLU A 442 21.01 -26.54 2.11
CA GLU A 442 20.61 -27.00 3.45
C GLU A 442 19.88 -28.36 3.40
N LEU A 443 19.00 -28.55 2.40
CA LEU A 443 18.27 -29.81 2.18
C LEU A 443 19.13 -30.91 1.52
N ASN A 444 20.40 -30.64 1.20
CA ASN A 444 21.32 -31.54 0.48
C ASN A 444 20.81 -31.96 -0.93
N LEU A 445 20.00 -31.10 -1.56
CA LEU A 445 19.42 -31.27 -2.89
C LEU A 445 20.25 -30.61 -4.00
N TYR A 446 21.11 -29.63 -3.68
CA TYR A 446 21.87 -28.87 -4.69
C TYR A 446 22.73 -29.77 -5.61
N ALA A 447 23.24 -30.90 -5.11
CA ALA A 447 23.95 -31.87 -5.93
C ALA A 447 23.09 -32.44 -7.07
N GLN A 448 21.78 -32.60 -6.84
CA GLN A 448 20.82 -33.26 -7.75
C GLN A 448 20.26 -32.32 -8.84
N ALA A 449 20.30 -31.01 -8.61
CA ALA A 449 19.87 -30.00 -9.58
C ALA A 449 20.67 -30.07 -10.90
N SER A 450 20.02 -29.85 -12.03
CA SER A 450 20.64 -29.77 -13.35
C SER A 450 21.62 -28.59 -13.47
N PRO A 451 22.56 -28.60 -14.43
CA PRO A 451 23.35 -27.43 -14.80
C PRO A 451 22.48 -26.21 -15.14
N GLU A 452 21.34 -26.43 -15.79
CA GLU A 452 20.39 -25.43 -16.22
C GLU A 452 19.65 -24.79 -15.04
N LEU A 453 19.16 -25.59 -14.07
CA LEU A 453 18.61 -25.09 -12.82
C LEU A 453 19.68 -24.34 -12.03
N LYS A 454 20.90 -24.87 -11.90
CA LYS A 454 22.00 -24.19 -11.21
C LYS A 454 22.32 -22.81 -11.80
N LEU A 455 22.18 -22.63 -13.11
CA LEU A 455 22.31 -21.31 -13.76
C LEU A 455 21.11 -20.39 -13.49
N ALA A 456 19.92 -20.94 -13.28
CA ALA A 456 18.68 -20.20 -13.02
C ALA A 456 18.47 -19.85 -11.54
N LEU A 457 19.03 -20.61 -10.59
CA LEU A 457 18.83 -20.43 -9.14
C LEU A 457 18.99 -18.99 -8.62
N PRO A 458 19.90 -18.13 -9.12
CA PRO A 458 19.96 -16.73 -8.69
C PRO A 458 18.68 -15.93 -8.97
N ASN A 459 17.93 -16.28 -10.02
CA ASN A 459 16.67 -15.63 -10.40
C ASN A 459 15.43 -16.27 -9.75
N LEU A 460 15.61 -17.36 -8.99
CA LEU A 460 14.55 -18.08 -8.29
C LEU A 460 14.62 -17.80 -6.79
N TYR A 461 13.49 -17.94 -6.11
CA TYR A 461 13.43 -17.96 -4.65
C TYR A 461 12.77 -19.26 -4.16
N VAL A 462 13.10 -19.64 -2.93
CA VAL A 462 12.31 -20.57 -2.12
C VAL A 462 12.01 -19.91 -0.77
N ALA A 463 10.74 -19.91 -0.39
CA ALA A 463 10.29 -19.57 0.95
C ALA A 463 9.60 -20.79 1.57
N LEU A 464 9.53 -20.83 2.90
CA LEU A 464 8.83 -21.87 3.63
C LEU A 464 7.73 -21.26 4.51
N VAL A 465 6.68 -22.03 4.79
CA VAL A 465 5.63 -21.64 5.75
C VAL A 465 5.42 -22.81 6.72
N SER A 466 5.59 -22.56 8.01
CA SER A 466 5.51 -23.58 9.07
C SER A 466 5.20 -22.96 10.44
N LYS A 467 4.60 -23.75 11.34
CA LYS A 467 4.43 -23.40 12.76
C LYS A 467 5.66 -23.69 13.62
N THR A 468 6.68 -24.37 13.10
CA THR A 468 7.92 -24.70 13.84
C THR A 468 9.19 -24.15 13.19
N CYS A 469 9.21 -24.00 11.87
CA CYS A 469 10.37 -23.53 11.10
C CYS A 469 11.69 -24.28 11.42
N SER A 470 11.60 -25.59 11.65
CA SER A 470 12.75 -26.47 11.90
C SER A 470 13.58 -26.80 10.66
N ILE A 471 13.17 -26.31 9.48
CA ILE A 471 13.77 -26.53 8.17
C ILE A 471 13.99 -25.14 7.58
N ALA A 472 15.21 -24.83 7.11
CA ALA A 472 15.55 -23.56 6.48
C ALA A 472 15.02 -22.32 7.23
N PRO A 473 15.30 -22.18 8.55
CA PRO A 473 14.66 -21.19 9.42
C PRO A 473 14.81 -19.74 8.94
N ASN A 474 15.92 -19.42 8.27
CA ASN A 474 16.20 -18.09 7.72
C ASN A 474 15.25 -17.68 6.57
N TYR A 475 14.57 -18.66 5.96
CA TYR A 475 13.67 -18.51 4.81
C TYR A 475 12.23 -18.90 5.13
N CYS A 476 11.92 -19.15 6.41
CA CYS A 476 10.64 -19.64 6.88
C CYS A 476 9.77 -18.53 7.48
N ILE A 477 8.58 -18.33 6.92
CA ILE A 477 7.52 -17.50 7.50
C ILE A 477 6.93 -18.28 8.68
N ASN A 478 7.29 -17.84 9.88
CA ASN A 478 6.93 -18.51 11.11
C ASN A 478 5.50 -18.18 11.55
N LEU A 479 4.68 -19.22 11.70
CA LEU A 479 3.27 -19.15 12.08
C LEU A 479 3.02 -19.47 13.57
N ASN A 480 4.06 -19.70 14.36
CA ASN A 480 3.93 -20.08 15.77
C ASN A 480 3.28 -18.97 16.62
N GLY A 481 2.41 -19.36 17.56
CA GLY A 481 1.79 -18.46 18.54
C GLY A 481 0.80 -17.44 17.97
N ASN A 482 0.55 -17.40 16.66
CA ASN A 482 -0.34 -16.42 16.06
C ASN A 482 -1.81 -16.78 16.30
N THR A 483 -2.52 -15.92 17.03
CA THR A 483 -3.91 -16.13 17.45
C THR A 483 -4.93 -16.04 16.32
N LEU A 484 -4.55 -15.50 15.15
CA LEU A 484 -5.43 -15.42 13.96
C LEU A 484 -5.52 -16.76 13.21
N ILE A 485 -4.65 -17.74 13.52
CA ILE A 485 -4.64 -19.08 12.91
C ILE A 485 -4.56 -20.21 13.96
N PRO A 486 -5.67 -20.45 14.69
CA PRO A 486 -5.84 -21.65 15.51
C PRO A 486 -5.51 -22.98 14.82
N ALA A 487 -5.38 -24.04 15.61
CA ALA A 487 -5.21 -25.40 15.08
C ALA A 487 -6.40 -25.76 14.16
N ASN A 488 -6.08 -26.22 12.95
CA ASN A 488 -7.01 -26.54 11.85
C ASN A 488 -7.65 -25.35 11.10
N THR A 489 -7.33 -24.09 11.43
CA THR A 489 -7.71 -22.95 10.59
C THR A 489 -7.00 -23.05 9.23
N PRO A 490 -7.72 -22.97 8.09
CA PRO A 490 -7.09 -22.99 6.78
C PRO A 490 -6.32 -21.68 6.54
N ILE A 491 -5.17 -21.77 5.88
CA ILE A 491 -4.40 -20.62 5.42
C ILE A 491 -4.38 -20.53 3.90
N ASN A 492 -4.16 -19.35 3.38
CA ASN A 492 -3.79 -19.12 1.99
C ASN A 492 -2.68 -18.06 1.92
N MET A 493 -1.93 -18.08 0.83
CA MET A 493 -0.67 -17.33 0.69
C MET A 493 -0.76 -16.55 -0.62
N TYR A 494 -0.56 -15.23 -0.56
CA TYR A 494 -0.61 -14.36 -1.73
C TYR A 494 0.79 -13.86 -2.05
N GLU A 495 1.23 -14.01 -3.31
CA GLU A 495 2.35 -13.23 -3.82
C GLU A 495 1.82 -11.96 -4.46
N ARG A 496 2.51 -10.85 -4.17
CA ARG A 496 2.23 -9.52 -4.72
C ARG A 496 3.54 -8.89 -5.15
N SER A 497 3.68 -8.49 -6.41
CA SER A 497 4.88 -7.80 -6.90
C SER A 497 4.54 -6.42 -7.43
N TYR A 498 5.31 -5.42 -7.00
CA TYR A 498 4.94 -4.00 -7.09
C TYR A 498 5.84 -3.21 -8.02
N ILE A 499 5.25 -2.23 -8.71
CA ILE A 499 5.87 -1.23 -9.60
C ILE A 499 7.02 -1.81 -10.43
N LYS A 500 6.74 -2.14 -11.68
CA LYS A 500 7.81 -2.44 -12.63
C LYS A 500 8.73 -1.21 -12.75
N PRO A 501 10.05 -1.33 -12.51
CA PRO A 501 10.95 -0.20 -12.59
C PRO A 501 10.99 0.42 -13.99
N GLY A 502 11.05 1.76 -14.02
CA GLY A 502 10.89 2.56 -15.23
C GLY A 502 9.45 2.75 -15.71
N THR A 503 8.45 2.37 -14.89
CA THR A 503 7.02 2.56 -15.17
C THR A 503 6.28 3.03 -13.91
N THR A 504 4.99 3.33 -14.03
CA THR A 504 4.12 3.69 -12.90
C THR A 504 3.15 2.57 -12.51
N THR A 505 3.29 1.38 -13.09
CA THR A 505 2.37 0.24 -12.95
C THR A 505 3.11 -1.06 -12.62
N GLY A 506 2.37 -2.09 -12.23
CA GLY A 506 2.90 -3.45 -12.09
C GLY A 506 3.29 -4.04 -13.44
N ALA A 507 4.15 -5.05 -13.43
CA ALA A 507 4.50 -5.78 -14.65
C ALA A 507 3.28 -6.51 -15.27
N ASN A 508 3.40 -6.88 -16.54
CA ASN A 508 2.39 -7.64 -17.28
C ASN A 508 2.38 -9.12 -16.81
N PRO A 509 1.30 -9.62 -16.16
CA PRO A 509 1.29 -10.97 -15.60
C PRO A 509 1.25 -12.07 -16.67
N ASN A 510 0.76 -11.80 -17.89
CA ASN A 510 0.69 -12.80 -18.96
C ASN A 510 2.09 -13.26 -19.46
N ILE A 511 3.17 -12.60 -19.02
CA ILE A 511 4.57 -12.96 -19.31
C ILE A 511 5.41 -13.23 -18.05
N MET A 512 4.78 -13.31 -16.88
CA MET A 512 5.42 -13.64 -15.59
C MET A 512 5.20 -15.13 -15.25
N LEU A 513 5.95 -15.64 -14.26
CA LEU A 513 5.79 -17.01 -13.77
C LEU A 513 5.35 -17.06 -12.31
N PHE A 514 4.24 -17.75 -12.06
CA PHE A 514 3.61 -17.80 -10.74
C PHE A 514 4.14 -18.95 -9.87
N PRO A 515 4.22 -18.76 -8.54
CA PRO A 515 4.92 -19.70 -7.68
C PRO A 515 4.25 -21.07 -7.64
N ARG A 516 5.07 -22.08 -7.35
CA ARG A 516 4.66 -23.44 -7.02
C ARG A 516 4.56 -23.56 -5.51
N VAL A 517 3.35 -23.80 -5.01
CA VAL A 517 3.10 -24.19 -3.62
C VAL A 517 3.21 -25.70 -3.54
N ILE A 518 4.03 -26.21 -2.63
CA ILE A 518 4.38 -27.63 -2.51
C ILE A 518 4.17 -28.08 -1.06
N GLY A 519 3.36 -29.13 -0.86
CA GLY A 519 3.12 -29.68 0.48
C GLY A 519 1.90 -30.60 0.57
N SER A 520 1.55 -30.93 1.81
CA SER A 520 0.35 -31.72 2.13
C SER A 520 -0.88 -30.82 2.16
N GLY A 521 -1.97 -31.26 1.52
CA GLY A 521 -3.23 -30.53 1.46
C GLY A 521 -3.29 -29.38 0.43
N VAL A 522 -2.40 -29.39 -0.57
CA VAL A 522 -2.31 -28.39 -1.65
C VAL A 522 -3.20 -28.75 -2.84
#